data_AF-A0A4Q4CQ85-F1
#
_entry.id   AF-A0A4Q4CQ85-F1
#
_cell.length_a   1.000
_cell.length_b   1.000
_cell.length_c   1.000
_cell.angle_alpha   90.00
_cell.angle_beta   90.00
_cell.angle_gamma   90.00
#
_symmetry.space_group_name_H-M   'P 1'
#
loop_
_entity.id
_entity.type
_entity.pdbx_description
1 polymer ?
#
loop_
_entity_poly.entity_id
_entity_poly.type
_entity_poly.pdbx_seq_one_letter_code
_entity_poly.pdbx_strand_id
1 'polypeptide(L)'
;VQSARQSGAAAVYTELFDFDGDEIYFHTDTRIAESTYAEALLAYEEISVIGLAKEGRVQLNPPGETLVGTGELVVVAADDSALPGTPGLSAVVDESVMSTVGPAPEGPSHVLVLGWNTRAPAVLRELDQYAQPGSRLDLVTEHGSPVLPPLTNLAASVSRGRTADRSTLEAHPVADYDQVIVLCYSDHLDVQKADAKTLVTLLHLRELVGGRADGPAIVSEMLDDRNRALAQVAHVDDVIVSDEVLSLMMTQLSENIRLRPVFDDLLDADGAEIYLRPAAGYVTPGSDASYATVVAAAARRGETALGYRVAADGDQGILVNPTKSTRFTVSESDRVIVLAED
;
A
#
# COMPACT_ATOMS: atom_id res chain seq x y z
N VAL A 1 -2.03 6.23 6.22
CA VAL A 1 -3.14 5.42 6.79
C VAL A 1 -3.26 4.12 6.05
N GLN A 2 -3.34 4.15 4.71
CA GLN A 2 -3.30 2.96 3.85
C GLN A 2 -2.14 1.98 4.21
N SER A 3 -0.91 2.45 4.41
CA SER A 3 0.21 1.57 4.85
C SER A 3 0.00 0.91 6.22
N ALA A 4 -0.76 1.52 7.14
CA ALA A 4 -1.09 0.90 8.42
C ALA A 4 -2.10 -0.24 8.26
N ARG A 5 -2.96 -0.19 7.23
CA ARG A 5 -3.87 -1.28 6.87
C ARG A 5 -3.16 -2.41 6.11
N GLN A 6 -2.18 -2.04 5.28
CA GLN A 6 -1.53 -2.93 4.33
C GLN A 6 -0.02 -2.91 4.53
N SER A 7 0.49 -3.83 5.36
CA SER A 7 1.94 -3.99 5.59
C SER A 7 2.68 -4.16 4.25
N GLY A 8 3.63 -3.27 3.98
CA GLY A 8 4.42 -3.18 2.75
C GLY A 8 3.88 -2.20 1.72
N ALA A 9 2.71 -1.58 1.92
CA ALA A 9 2.19 -0.63 0.94
C ALA A 9 3.03 0.65 0.85
N ALA A 10 3.74 1.07 1.91
CA ALA A 10 4.59 2.26 1.83
C ALA A 10 5.74 2.09 0.83
N ALA A 11 6.30 0.88 0.75
CA ALA A 11 7.32 0.56 -0.25
C ALA A 11 6.75 0.59 -1.67
N VAL A 12 5.52 0.07 -1.89
CA VAL A 12 4.86 0.17 -3.20
C VAL A 12 4.59 1.62 -3.59
N TYR A 13 4.11 2.45 -2.66
CA TYR A 13 3.94 3.88 -2.91
C TYR A 13 5.26 4.58 -3.23
N THR A 14 6.34 4.22 -2.52
CA THR A 14 7.66 4.79 -2.77
C THR A 14 8.14 4.41 -4.17
N GLU A 15 8.04 3.13 -4.56
CA GLU A 15 8.41 2.66 -5.90
C GLU A 15 7.63 3.40 -7.00
N LEU A 16 6.30 3.55 -6.86
CA LEU A 16 5.49 4.27 -7.85
C LEU A 16 5.76 5.77 -7.91
N PHE A 17 6.22 6.36 -6.82
CA PHE A 17 6.56 7.78 -6.74
C PHE A 17 8.02 8.07 -7.05
N ASP A 18 8.89 7.06 -7.04
CA ASP A 18 10.28 7.19 -7.46
C ASP A 18 10.36 7.43 -8.98
N PHE A 19 11.37 8.17 -9.39
CA PHE A 19 11.76 8.28 -10.80
C PHE A 19 12.76 7.18 -11.19
N ASP A 20 13.39 6.55 -10.20
CA ASP A 20 14.25 5.41 -10.46
C ASP A 20 13.37 4.14 -10.55
N GLY A 21 13.26 3.56 -11.75
CA GLY A 21 12.56 2.29 -11.96
C GLY A 21 11.30 2.41 -12.79
N ASP A 22 10.19 1.86 -12.28
CA ASP A 22 8.90 1.80 -12.97
C ASP A 22 8.02 3.02 -12.65
N GLU A 23 7.78 3.88 -13.65
CA GLU A 23 7.03 5.13 -13.52
C GLU A 23 5.63 5.06 -14.15
N ILE A 24 4.79 6.05 -13.83
CA ILE A 24 3.44 6.19 -14.38
C ILE A 24 3.44 7.02 -15.66
N TYR A 25 2.91 6.46 -16.75
CA TYR A 25 2.78 7.13 -18.04
C TYR A 25 1.36 7.07 -18.61
N PHE A 26 1.08 7.97 -19.56
CA PHE A 26 -0.11 7.91 -20.39
C PHE A 26 0.25 7.31 -21.75
N HIS A 27 -0.46 6.26 -22.15
CA HIS A 27 -0.19 5.53 -23.40
C HIS A 27 -1.42 5.47 -24.30
N THR A 28 -1.28 5.89 -25.56
CA THR A 28 -2.31 5.68 -26.59
C THR A 28 -1.95 4.47 -27.44
N ASP A 29 -2.86 3.50 -27.54
CA ASP A 29 -2.71 2.36 -28.43
C ASP A 29 -4.01 2.07 -29.18
N THR A 30 -4.00 2.32 -30.49
CA THR A 30 -5.18 2.11 -31.34
C THR A 30 -5.49 0.64 -31.59
N ARG A 31 -4.55 -0.29 -31.31
CA ARG A 31 -4.72 -1.73 -31.52
C ARG A 31 -5.73 -2.34 -30.54
N ILE A 32 -5.89 -1.73 -29.37
CA ILE A 32 -6.78 -2.19 -28.29
C ILE A 32 -7.97 -1.24 -28.08
N ALA A 33 -8.26 -0.35 -29.05
CA ALA A 33 -9.35 0.62 -28.94
C ALA A 33 -10.72 -0.06 -28.79
N GLU A 34 -10.90 -1.25 -29.36
CA GLU A 34 -12.13 -2.05 -29.23
C GLU A 34 -12.13 -2.97 -28.01
N SER A 35 -11.04 -3.02 -27.26
CA SER A 35 -10.91 -3.84 -26.05
C SER A 35 -11.57 -3.18 -24.84
N THR A 36 -12.02 -4.03 -23.93
CA THR A 36 -12.41 -3.66 -22.57
C THR A 36 -11.16 -3.42 -21.70
N TYR A 37 -11.34 -2.75 -20.56
CA TYR A 37 -10.26 -2.56 -19.59
C TYR A 37 -9.69 -3.89 -19.09
N ALA A 38 -10.56 -4.87 -18.80
CA ALA A 38 -10.14 -6.20 -18.36
C ALA A 38 -9.25 -6.91 -19.40
N GLU A 39 -9.52 -6.73 -20.70
CA GLU A 39 -8.67 -7.25 -21.77
C GLU A 39 -7.35 -6.44 -21.87
N ALA A 40 -7.41 -5.12 -21.68
CA ALA A 40 -6.23 -4.25 -21.70
C ALA A 40 -5.22 -4.59 -20.60
N LEU A 41 -5.66 -5.07 -19.42
CA LEU A 41 -4.78 -5.54 -18.34
C LEU A 41 -3.80 -6.65 -18.80
N LEU A 42 -4.19 -7.43 -19.81
CA LEU A 42 -3.40 -8.53 -20.37
C LEU A 42 -2.87 -8.22 -21.79
N ALA A 43 -2.90 -6.97 -22.23
CA ALA A 43 -2.50 -6.61 -23.59
C ALA A 43 -0.96 -6.63 -23.79
N TYR A 44 -0.19 -6.33 -22.76
CA TYR A 44 1.26 -6.07 -22.87
C TYR A 44 2.08 -7.01 -22.00
N GLU A 45 3.27 -7.41 -22.45
CA GLU A 45 4.13 -8.31 -21.68
C GLU A 45 4.84 -7.61 -20.50
N GLU A 46 5.33 -6.38 -20.70
CA GLU A 46 6.27 -5.70 -19.79
C GLU A 46 5.70 -4.40 -19.16
N ILE A 47 4.45 -4.06 -19.51
CA ILE A 47 3.78 -2.84 -19.05
C ILE A 47 2.52 -3.21 -18.28
N SER A 48 2.30 -2.61 -17.12
CA SER A 48 1.09 -2.82 -16.33
C SER A 48 0.09 -1.70 -16.59
N VAL A 49 -1.10 -2.05 -17.06
CA VAL A 49 -2.20 -1.07 -17.22
C VAL A 49 -2.86 -0.90 -15.86
N ILE A 50 -2.94 0.34 -15.37
CA ILE A 50 -3.48 0.66 -14.04
C ILE A 50 -4.74 1.52 -14.07
N GLY A 51 -5.09 2.10 -15.22
CA GLY A 51 -6.29 2.93 -15.34
C GLY A 51 -6.55 3.41 -16.76
N LEU A 52 -7.54 4.30 -16.88
CA LEU A 52 -7.94 4.94 -18.12
C LEU A 52 -8.08 6.45 -17.95
N ALA A 53 -7.60 7.19 -18.93
CA ALA A 53 -7.83 8.62 -19.09
C ALA A 53 -8.74 8.87 -20.29
N LYS A 54 -9.98 9.29 -20.03
CA LYS A 54 -11.01 9.47 -21.04
C LYS A 54 -11.89 10.66 -20.70
N GLU A 55 -12.26 11.44 -21.72
CA GLU A 55 -13.16 12.59 -21.57
C GLU A 55 -12.72 13.60 -20.49
N GLY A 56 -11.40 13.78 -20.34
CA GLY A 56 -10.82 14.70 -19.35
C GLY A 56 -10.88 14.20 -17.91
N ARG A 57 -11.22 12.93 -17.69
CA ARG A 57 -11.16 12.25 -16.39
C ARG A 57 -10.13 11.15 -16.43
N VAL A 58 -9.42 10.97 -15.33
CA VAL A 58 -8.57 9.83 -15.09
C VAL A 58 -9.25 8.99 -14.02
N GLN A 59 -9.28 7.68 -14.22
CA GLN A 59 -9.80 6.72 -13.25
C GLN A 59 -8.84 5.53 -13.21
N LEU A 60 -8.33 5.22 -12.02
CA LEU A 60 -7.60 4.00 -11.75
C LEU A 60 -8.58 2.85 -11.50
N ASN A 61 -8.19 1.63 -11.87
CA ASN A 61 -9.03 0.42 -11.76
C ASN A 61 -10.51 0.62 -12.19
N PRO A 62 -10.81 1.21 -13.37
CA PRO A 62 -12.19 1.35 -13.82
C PRO A 62 -12.87 -0.02 -13.99
N PRO A 63 -14.21 -0.08 -14.03
CA PRO A 63 -14.93 -1.34 -14.22
C PRO A 63 -14.39 -2.13 -15.42
N GLY A 64 -14.19 -3.44 -15.27
CA GLY A 64 -13.54 -4.28 -16.28
C GLY A 64 -14.15 -4.19 -17.68
N GLU A 65 -15.48 -3.99 -17.77
CA GLU A 65 -16.24 -3.84 -19.02
C GLU A 65 -16.07 -2.47 -19.71
N THR A 66 -15.33 -1.53 -19.10
CA THR A 66 -15.12 -0.19 -19.65
C THR A 66 -14.31 -0.26 -20.93
N LEU A 67 -14.88 0.24 -22.04
CA LEU A 67 -14.18 0.27 -23.34
C LEU A 67 -13.07 1.32 -23.35
N VAL A 68 -11.86 0.90 -23.77
CA VAL A 68 -10.70 1.78 -23.99
C VAL A 68 -11.06 2.89 -24.98
N GLY A 69 -11.57 2.52 -26.16
CA GLY A 69 -12.02 3.46 -27.18
C GLY A 69 -10.89 4.41 -27.62
N THR A 70 -11.17 5.71 -27.59
CA THR A 70 -10.21 6.77 -27.91
C THR A 70 -9.50 7.33 -26.68
N GLY A 71 -9.63 6.68 -25.53
CA GLY A 71 -8.94 7.09 -24.30
C GLY A 71 -7.45 6.75 -24.34
N GLU A 72 -6.70 7.34 -23.41
CA GLU A 72 -5.35 6.92 -23.08
C GLU A 72 -5.40 5.90 -21.96
N LEU A 73 -4.53 4.90 -22.01
CA LEU A 73 -4.25 4.05 -20.86
C LEU A 73 -3.39 4.82 -19.86
N VAL A 74 -3.64 4.62 -18.57
CA VAL A 74 -2.65 4.92 -17.52
C VAL A 74 -1.88 3.64 -17.27
N VAL A 75 -0.56 3.69 -17.40
CA VAL A 75 0.30 2.51 -17.34
C VAL A 75 1.49 2.73 -16.42
N VAL A 76 2.04 1.65 -15.89
CA VAL A 76 3.31 1.59 -15.18
C VAL A 76 4.33 0.91 -16.09
N ALA A 77 5.48 1.56 -16.33
CA ALA A 77 6.54 1.06 -17.18
C ALA A 77 7.90 1.62 -16.76
N ALA A 78 8.98 0.92 -17.10
CA ALA A 78 10.35 1.33 -16.75
C ALA A 78 10.84 2.60 -17.46
N ASP A 79 10.28 2.93 -18.63
CA ASP A 79 10.68 4.09 -19.44
C ASP A 79 9.60 4.41 -20.49
N ASP A 80 9.38 5.69 -20.81
CA ASP A 80 8.41 6.12 -21.83
C ASP A 80 8.77 5.64 -23.24
N SER A 81 10.06 5.39 -23.50
CA SER A 81 10.59 4.84 -24.74
C SER A 81 10.24 3.36 -24.95
N ALA A 82 9.83 2.65 -23.90
CA ALA A 82 9.35 1.26 -23.98
C ALA A 82 7.88 1.17 -24.44
N LEU A 83 7.12 2.26 -24.36
CA LEU A 83 5.70 2.27 -24.72
C LEU A 83 5.48 2.03 -26.23
N PRO A 84 6.21 2.69 -27.15
CA PRO A 84 6.05 2.45 -28.58
C PRO A 84 6.57 1.07 -28.97
N GLY A 85 5.68 0.19 -29.43
CA GLY A 85 6.07 -1.14 -29.91
C GLY A 85 6.25 -2.18 -28.80
N THR A 86 5.73 -1.90 -27.60
CA THR A 86 5.66 -2.87 -26.51
C THR A 86 5.09 -4.22 -27.00
N PRO A 87 5.74 -5.34 -26.64
CA PRO A 87 5.30 -6.66 -27.07
C PRO A 87 3.96 -7.03 -26.45
N GLY A 88 3.13 -7.70 -27.24
CA GLY A 88 1.91 -8.31 -26.73
C GLY A 88 2.22 -9.44 -25.75
N LEU A 89 1.25 -9.79 -24.91
CA LEU A 89 1.37 -10.89 -23.96
C LEU A 89 1.87 -12.18 -24.64
N SER A 90 2.94 -12.74 -24.09
CA SER A 90 3.55 -13.99 -24.53
C SER A 90 3.17 -15.18 -23.66
N ALA A 91 2.77 -14.92 -22.41
CA ALA A 91 2.42 -15.95 -21.44
C ALA A 91 1.01 -16.50 -21.66
N VAL A 92 0.83 -17.78 -21.41
CA VAL A 92 -0.50 -18.40 -21.33
C VAL A 92 -1.04 -18.22 -19.91
N VAL A 93 -2.28 -17.73 -19.82
CA VAL A 93 -3.04 -17.68 -18.57
C VAL A 93 -3.50 -19.10 -18.22
N ASP A 94 -3.06 -19.61 -17.07
CA ASP A 94 -3.46 -20.93 -16.59
C ASP A 94 -4.64 -20.81 -15.61
N GLU A 95 -5.85 -20.97 -16.13
CA GLU A 95 -7.05 -20.89 -15.30
C GLU A 95 -7.17 -22.04 -14.29
N SER A 96 -6.47 -23.16 -14.49
CA SER A 96 -6.60 -24.34 -13.63
C SER A 96 -6.00 -24.14 -12.24
N VAL A 97 -5.07 -23.18 -12.10
CA VAL A 97 -4.44 -22.83 -10.82
C VAL A 97 -5.09 -21.63 -10.15
N MET A 98 -6.02 -20.94 -10.81
CA MET A 98 -6.74 -19.80 -10.23
C MET A 98 -7.60 -20.24 -9.04
N SER A 99 -7.52 -19.47 -7.96
CA SER A 99 -8.32 -19.73 -6.77
C SER A 99 -9.77 -19.30 -6.99
N THR A 100 -10.69 -20.15 -6.52
CA THR A 100 -12.13 -19.88 -6.50
C THR A 100 -12.57 -19.29 -5.16
N VAL A 101 -11.67 -19.21 -4.18
CA VAL A 101 -11.94 -18.66 -2.86
C VAL A 101 -11.65 -17.16 -2.90
N GLY A 102 -12.69 -16.35 -2.71
CA GLY A 102 -12.54 -14.90 -2.56
C GLY A 102 -11.78 -14.53 -1.28
N PRO A 103 -11.20 -13.32 -1.20
CA PRO A 103 -10.62 -12.84 0.05
C PRO A 103 -11.68 -12.87 1.16
N ALA A 104 -11.27 -13.22 2.37
CA ALA A 104 -12.17 -13.17 3.52
C ALA A 104 -12.57 -11.70 3.79
N PRO A 105 -13.85 -11.43 4.10
CA PRO A 105 -14.28 -10.09 4.47
C PRO A 105 -13.53 -9.61 5.73
N GLU A 106 -13.11 -8.34 5.74
CA GLU A 106 -12.44 -7.73 6.88
C GLU A 106 -13.42 -7.61 8.07
N GLY A 107 -12.94 -7.95 9.27
CA GLY A 107 -13.69 -7.80 10.51
C GLY A 107 -13.34 -6.48 11.24
N PRO A 108 -14.01 -6.19 12.37
CA PRO A 108 -13.61 -5.09 13.25
C PRO A 108 -12.16 -5.26 13.71
N SER A 109 -11.39 -4.17 13.69
CA SER A 109 -9.97 -4.15 14.05
C SER A 109 -9.71 -3.41 15.36
N HIS A 110 -8.56 -3.66 15.96
CA HIS A 110 -8.07 -2.98 17.15
C HIS A 110 -6.71 -2.33 16.86
N VAL A 111 -6.69 -1.00 16.89
CA VAL A 111 -5.53 -0.16 16.54
C VAL A 111 -4.92 0.45 17.79
N LEU A 112 -3.59 0.42 17.91
CA LEU A 112 -2.82 1.18 18.89
C LEU A 112 -2.16 2.37 18.21
N VAL A 113 -2.43 3.59 18.69
CA VAL A 113 -1.72 4.80 18.26
C VAL A 113 -0.81 5.28 19.37
N LEU A 114 0.48 5.38 19.09
CA LEU A 114 1.51 5.88 20.00
C LEU A 114 1.98 7.25 19.54
N GLY A 115 1.67 8.28 20.32
CA GLY A 115 2.06 9.65 20.01
C GLY A 115 0.90 10.53 19.56
N TRP A 116 1.16 11.84 19.59
CA TRP A 116 0.19 12.86 19.19
C TRP A 116 0.92 14.07 18.64
N ASN A 117 0.50 14.51 17.45
CA ASN A 117 0.93 15.72 16.77
C ASN A 117 -0.28 16.34 16.03
N THR A 118 -0.05 17.45 15.33
CA THR A 118 -1.10 18.23 14.64
C THR A 118 -1.80 17.44 13.52
N ARG A 119 -1.15 16.39 12.98
CA ARG A 119 -1.69 15.51 11.93
C ARG A 119 -2.58 14.41 12.50
N ALA A 120 -2.43 14.06 13.79
CA ALA A 120 -3.15 12.95 14.42
C ALA A 120 -4.69 13.02 14.23
N PRO A 121 -5.39 14.17 14.36
CA PRO A 121 -6.82 14.22 14.09
C PRO A 121 -7.22 13.86 12.65
N ALA A 122 -6.38 14.15 11.66
CA ALA A 122 -6.62 13.74 10.28
C ALA A 122 -6.46 12.21 10.14
N VAL A 123 -5.35 11.67 10.66
CA VAL A 123 -5.08 10.23 10.69
C VAL A 123 -6.24 9.45 11.36
N LEU A 124 -6.77 9.95 12.48
CA LEU A 124 -7.87 9.29 13.18
C LEU A 124 -9.20 9.31 12.40
N ARG A 125 -9.48 10.37 11.62
CA ARG A 125 -10.69 10.42 10.79
C ARG A 125 -10.61 9.45 9.63
N GLU A 126 -9.46 9.40 8.98
CA GLU A 126 -9.19 8.42 7.92
C GLU A 126 -9.34 7.00 8.46
N LEU A 127 -8.68 6.67 9.59
CA LEU A 127 -8.84 5.35 10.21
C LEU A 127 -10.29 4.98 10.52
N ASP A 128 -11.13 5.96 10.91
CA ASP A 128 -12.56 5.74 11.16
C ASP A 128 -13.36 5.45 9.90
N GLN A 129 -13.01 6.10 8.78
CA GLN A 129 -13.67 5.91 7.50
C GLN A 129 -13.50 4.46 7.01
N TYR A 130 -12.30 3.89 7.17
CA TYR A 130 -12.01 2.51 6.76
C TYR A 130 -12.42 1.45 7.80
N ALA A 131 -12.65 1.85 9.05
CA ALA A 131 -12.91 0.90 10.11
C ALA A 131 -14.29 0.26 9.97
N GLN A 132 -14.36 -1.06 10.14
CA GLN A 132 -15.64 -1.76 10.27
C GLN A 132 -16.32 -1.34 11.59
N PRO A 133 -17.67 -1.21 11.63
CA PRO A 133 -18.38 -0.85 12.84
C PRO A 133 -18.03 -1.75 14.04
N GLY A 134 -17.66 -1.14 15.16
CA GLY A 134 -17.25 -1.85 16.38
C GLY A 134 -15.73 -2.01 16.55
N SER A 135 -14.95 -1.46 15.62
CA SER A 135 -13.49 -1.37 15.74
C SER A 135 -13.08 -0.48 16.91
N ARG A 136 -11.85 -0.66 17.41
CA ARG A 136 -11.34 0.00 18.61
C ARG A 136 -10.02 0.69 18.36
N LEU A 137 -9.80 1.78 19.07
CA LEU A 137 -8.54 2.53 19.02
C LEU A 137 -8.05 2.88 20.42
N ASP A 138 -6.81 2.53 20.74
CA ASP A 138 -6.15 2.98 21.96
C ASP A 138 -5.07 4.00 21.61
N LEU A 139 -5.21 5.22 22.11
CA LEU A 139 -4.25 6.31 21.91
C LEU A 139 -3.41 6.50 23.18
N VAL A 140 -2.10 6.27 23.09
CA VAL A 140 -1.14 6.52 24.19
C VAL A 140 -0.22 7.66 23.82
N THR A 141 -0.16 8.71 24.65
CA THR A 141 0.74 9.84 24.36
C THR A 141 1.38 10.49 25.58
N GLU A 142 2.66 10.82 25.46
CA GLU A 142 3.44 11.57 26.46
C GLU A 142 3.21 13.08 26.36
N HIS A 143 3.20 13.60 25.13
CA HIS A 143 3.07 15.02 24.84
C HIS A 143 1.72 15.35 24.20
N GLY A 144 1.45 16.65 24.04
CA GLY A 144 0.17 17.13 23.52
C GLY A 144 -0.99 16.99 24.51
N SER A 145 -2.17 17.42 24.05
CA SER A 145 -3.46 17.24 24.72
C SER A 145 -4.45 16.80 23.64
N PRO A 146 -4.64 15.49 23.46
CA PRO A 146 -5.41 14.97 22.34
C PRO A 146 -6.87 15.42 22.41
N VAL A 147 -7.35 15.98 21.30
CA VAL A 147 -8.75 16.28 21.07
C VAL A 147 -9.19 15.37 19.95
N LEU A 148 -9.92 14.31 20.31
CA LEU A 148 -10.36 13.34 19.33
C LEU A 148 -11.39 13.97 18.38
N PRO A 149 -11.30 13.72 17.07
CA PRO A 149 -12.38 14.06 16.15
C PRO A 149 -13.62 13.22 16.44
N PRO A 150 -14.80 13.59 15.91
CA PRO A 150 -15.96 12.69 15.94
C PRO A 150 -15.65 11.42 15.14
N LEU A 151 -15.86 10.26 15.76
CA LEU A 151 -15.65 8.93 15.18
C LEU A 151 -16.99 8.18 15.16
N THR A 152 -17.25 7.43 14.10
CA THR A 152 -18.50 6.70 13.85
C THR A 152 -18.31 5.19 14.02
N ASN A 153 -17.21 4.65 13.50
CA ASN A 153 -16.93 3.22 13.47
C ASN A 153 -15.94 2.80 14.58
N LEU A 154 -15.04 3.70 14.99
CA LEU A 154 -14.02 3.49 16.01
C LEU A 154 -14.47 3.96 17.40
N ALA A 155 -14.36 3.05 18.37
CA ALA A 155 -14.40 3.40 19.78
C ALA A 155 -12.99 3.72 20.29
N ALA A 156 -12.68 5.00 20.49
CA ALA A 156 -11.35 5.46 20.90
C ALA A 156 -11.22 5.64 22.42
N SER A 157 -10.11 5.17 22.97
CA SER A 157 -9.65 5.42 24.34
C SER A 157 -8.35 6.20 24.34
N VAL A 158 -8.10 7.00 25.38
CA VAL A 158 -6.89 7.82 25.49
C VAL A 158 -6.23 7.61 26.84
N SER A 159 -4.93 7.35 26.82
CA SER A 159 -4.10 7.23 28.02
C SER A 159 -2.82 8.08 27.92
N ARG A 160 -2.30 8.45 29.08
CA ARG A 160 -1.01 9.15 29.22
C ARG A 160 0.07 8.13 29.51
N GLY A 161 1.17 8.20 28.76
CA GLY A 161 2.30 7.30 28.95
C GLY A 161 3.51 7.72 28.13
N ARG A 162 4.70 7.39 28.62
CA ARG A 162 5.96 7.64 27.91
C ARG A 162 6.15 6.52 26.90
N THR A 163 5.97 6.81 25.62
CA THR A 163 5.97 5.79 24.55
C THR A 163 7.30 5.05 24.39
N ALA A 164 8.40 5.70 24.74
CA ALA A 164 9.74 5.09 24.72
C ALA A 164 10.06 4.30 26.00
N ASP A 165 9.20 4.31 27.02
CA ASP A 165 9.40 3.52 28.22
C ASP A 165 8.75 2.15 28.04
N ARG A 166 9.56 1.08 28.13
CA ARG A 166 9.08 -0.31 28.00
C ARG A 166 7.89 -0.65 28.90
N SER A 167 7.89 -0.18 30.15
CA SER A 167 6.80 -0.44 31.10
C SER A 167 5.47 0.17 30.66
N THR A 168 5.49 1.26 29.90
CA THR A 168 4.28 1.84 29.30
C THR A 168 3.73 0.89 28.25
N LEU A 169 4.59 0.38 27.36
CA LEU A 169 4.18 -0.52 26.28
C LEU A 169 3.70 -1.87 26.82
N GLU A 170 4.33 -2.41 27.87
CA GLU A 170 3.92 -3.66 28.54
C GLU A 170 2.55 -3.55 29.25
N ALA A 171 2.08 -2.33 29.56
CA ALA A 171 0.74 -2.13 30.10
C ALA A 171 -0.36 -2.32 29.04
N HIS A 172 0.02 -2.43 27.76
CA HIS A 172 -0.87 -2.71 26.64
C HIS A 172 -0.53 -4.09 26.05
N PRO A 173 -1.53 -4.89 25.62
CA PRO A 173 -1.28 -6.17 24.99
C PRO A 173 -0.86 -5.95 23.52
N VAL A 174 0.36 -5.42 23.30
CA VAL A 174 0.84 -4.99 21.97
C VAL A 174 0.68 -6.08 20.91
N ALA A 175 0.88 -7.34 21.26
CA ALA A 175 0.77 -8.47 20.34
C ALA A 175 -0.67 -8.83 19.92
N ASP A 176 -1.69 -8.28 20.60
CA ASP A 176 -3.10 -8.57 20.34
C ASP A 176 -3.76 -7.49 19.47
N TYR A 177 -3.06 -6.39 19.18
CA TYR A 177 -3.55 -5.39 18.22
C TYR A 177 -3.38 -5.92 16.79
N ASP A 178 -4.23 -5.45 15.89
CA ASP A 178 -4.07 -5.71 14.46
C ASP A 178 -3.06 -4.73 13.85
N GLN A 179 -2.98 -3.50 14.39
CA GLN A 179 -2.17 -2.41 13.86
C GLN A 179 -1.60 -1.54 14.98
N VAL A 180 -0.35 -1.11 14.82
CA VAL A 180 0.33 -0.15 15.70
C VAL A 180 0.86 1.00 14.85
N ILE A 181 0.43 2.22 15.15
CA ILE A 181 0.87 3.44 14.46
C ILE A 181 1.69 4.29 15.43
N VAL A 182 2.94 4.59 15.08
CA VAL A 182 3.83 5.44 15.86
C VAL A 182 3.94 6.81 15.20
N LEU A 183 3.33 7.81 15.84
CA LEU A 183 3.37 9.21 15.40
C LEU A 183 4.53 9.93 16.08
N CYS A 184 5.34 10.62 15.29
CA CYS A 184 6.46 11.39 15.81
C CYS A 184 5.97 12.62 16.60
N TYR A 185 6.72 13.00 17.63
CA TYR A 185 6.42 14.18 18.46
C TYR A 185 6.96 15.48 17.84
N SER A 186 6.74 15.69 16.54
CA SER A 186 7.29 16.82 15.76
C SER A 186 6.93 18.20 16.33
N ASP A 187 5.79 18.32 17.00
CA ASP A 187 5.30 19.61 17.52
C ASP A 187 5.94 19.99 18.87
N HIS A 188 6.66 19.06 19.49
CA HIS A 188 7.15 19.17 20.86
C HIS A 188 8.66 18.95 20.98
N LEU A 189 9.25 18.22 20.04
CA LEU A 189 10.66 17.88 20.03
C LEU A 189 11.29 18.34 18.71
N ASP A 190 12.59 18.65 18.76
CA ASP A 190 13.36 18.79 17.52
C ASP A 190 13.42 17.46 16.76
N VAL A 191 13.66 17.54 15.44
CA VAL A 191 13.66 16.41 14.51
C VAL A 191 14.44 15.21 15.05
N GLN A 192 15.68 15.43 15.52
CA GLN A 192 16.56 14.35 15.96
C GLN A 192 16.06 13.70 17.26
N LYS A 193 15.55 14.48 18.21
CA LYS A 193 14.95 13.93 19.44
C LYS A 193 13.64 13.20 19.17
N ALA A 194 12.81 13.71 18.26
CA ALA A 194 11.57 13.06 17.86
C ALA A 194 11.87 11.69 17.25
N ASP A 195 12.75 11.63 16.25
CA ASP A 195 13.14 10.38 15.58
C ASP A 195 13.82 9.40 16.54
N ALA A 196 14.72 9.86 17.41
CA ALA A 196 15.36 8.99 18.40
C ALA A 196 14.32 8.34 19.34
N LYS A 197 13.29 9.09 19.74
CA LYS A 197 12.21 8.58 20.58
C LYS A 197 11.34 7.57 19.84
N THR A 198 11.05 7.84 18.57
CA THR A 198 10.37 6.90 17.67
C THR A 198 11.16 5.60 17.56
N LEU A 199 12.46 5.66 17.24
CA LEU A 199 13.34 4.49 17.12
C LEU A 199 13.34 3.64 18.39
N VAL A 200 13.48 4.24 19.57
CA VAL A 200 13.44 3.51 20.85
C VAL A 200 12.07 2.83 21.05
N THR A 201 10.98 3.51 20.69
CA THR A 201 9.62 2.94 20.75
C THR A 201 9.52 1.71 19.83
N LEU A 202 9.99 1.82 18.57
CA LEU A 202 9.95 0.72 17.59
C LEU A 202 10.78 -0.49 18.04
N LEU A 203 11.97 -0.27 18.61
CA LEU A 203 12.79 -1.36 19.15
C LEU A 203 12.07 -2.13 20.28
N HIS A 204 11.41 -1.42 21.19
CA HIS A 204 10.61 -2.06 22.24
C HIS A 204 9.41 -2.81 21.68
N LEU A 205 8.68 -2.23 20.73
CA LEU A 205 7.55 -2.92 20.08
C LEU A 205 7.99 -4.23 19.42
N ARG A 206 9.10 -4.21 18.68
CA ARG A 206 9.67 -5.41 18.04
C ARG A 206 9.97 -6.50 19.07
N GLU A 207 10.62 -6.15 20.17
CA GLU A 207 10.93 -7.12 21.24
C GLU A 207 9.67 -7.69 21.88
N LEU A 208 8.61 -6.89 22.05
CA LEU A 208 7.34 -7.32 22.65
C LEU A 208 6.51 -8.21 21.71
N VAL A 209 6.52 -7.92 20.41
CA VAL A 209 5.86 -8.75 19.38
C VAL A 209 6.66 -10.04 19.11
N GLY A 210 7.95 -10.05 19.45
CA GLY A 210 8.78 -11.26 19.43
C GLY A 210 9.12 -11.75 18.02
N GLY A 211 9.08 -10.88 17.01
CA GLY A 211 9.39 -11.22 15.62
C GLY A 211 8.45 -12.24 14.99
N ARG A 212 7.20 -12.35 15.49
CA ARG A 212 6.18 -13.21 14.88
C ARG A 212 5.74 -12.63 13.54
N ALA A 213 5.64 -13.49 12.53
CA ALA A 213 5.09 -13.11 11.22
C ALA A 213 3.60 -12.73 11.27
N ASP A 214 2.88 -13.21 12.30
CA ASP A 214 1.46 -12.91 12.55
C ASP A 214 1.28 -11.82 13.64
N GLY A 215 2.27 -10.93 13.80
CA GLY A 215 2.17 -9.78 14.71
C GLY A 215 1.35 -8.61 14.12
N PRO A 216 1.06 -7.56 14.92
CA PRO A 216 0.45 -6.34 14.38
C PRO A 216 1.33 -5.74 13.29
N ALA A 217 0.70 -5.13 12.28
CA ALA A 217 1.41 -4.24 11.36
C ALA A 217 1.91 -3.01 12.13
N ILE A 218 3.22 -2.78 12.17
CA ILE A 218 3.82 -1.62 12.84
C ILE A 218 4.22 -0.59 11.79
N VAL A 219 3.57 0.57 11.83
CA VAL A 219 3.85 1.69 10.93
C VAL A 219 4.32 2.90 11.72
N SER A 220 5.37 3.55 11.21
CA SER A 220 5.95 4.72 11.87
C SER A 220 6.19 5.87 10.90
N GLU A 221 5.99 7.08 11.40
CA GLU A 221 6.50 8.29 10.75
C GLU A 221 7.92 8.61 11.22
N MET A 222 8.79 8.97 10.28
CA MET A 222 10.10 9.56 10.55
C MET A 222 10.24 10.90 9.84
N LEU A 223 11.02 11.80 10.44
CA LEU A 223 11.19 13.15 9.92
C LEU A 223 12.47 13.30 9.09
N ASP A 224 13.49 12.49 9.38
CA ASP A 224 14.78 12.52 8.68
C ASP A 224 15.08 11.16 8.06
N ASP A 225 15.29 11.14 6.75
CA ASP A 225 15.64 9.92 6.00
C ASP A 225 16.92 9.25 6.51
N ARG A 226 17.88 10.01 7.06
CA ARG A 226 19.10 9.41 7.64
C ARG A 226 18.81 8.48 8.82
N ASN A 227 17.68 8.68 9.49
CA ASN A 227 17.22 7.85 10.59
C ASN A 227 16.33 6.69 10.10
N ARG A 228 15.80 6.73 8.87
CA ARG A 228 15.00 5.66 8.24
C ARG A 228 15.75 4.33 8.20
N ALA A 229 17.02 4.37 7.78
CA ALA A 229 17.88 3.18 7.76
C ALA A 229 18.03 2.54 9.15
N LEU A 230 17.99 3.33 10.23
CA LEU A 230 18.04 2.82 11.61
C LEU A 230 16.72 2.18 12.04
N ALA A 231 15.59 2.66 11.51
CA ALA A 231 14.27 2.07 11.77
C ALA A 231 14.07 0.76 11.00
N GLN A 232 14.62 0.64 9.79
CA GLN A 232 14.63 -0.63 9.04
C GLN A 232 15.35 -1.75 9.81
N VAL A 233 16.40 -1.42 10.59
CA VAL A 233 17.07 -2.39 11.49
C VAL A 233 16.14 -2.90 12.60
N ALA A 234 15.08 -2.16 12.94
CA ALA A 234 14.03 -2.63 13.84
C ALA A 234 13.06 -3.63 13.16
N HIS A 235 13.17 -3.87 11.84
CA HIS A 235 12.28 -4.72 11.03
C HIS A 235 10.81 -4.45 11.32
N VAL A 236 10.43 -3.18 11.32
CA VAL A 236 9.02 -2.77 11.35
C VAL A 236 8.47 -2.81 9.93
N ASP A 237 7.17 -3.06 9.80
CA ASP A 237 6.52 -3.32 8.52
C ASP A 237 6.63 -2.15 7.54
N ASP A 238 6.39 -0.92 8.00
CA ASP A 238 6.53 0.26 7.17
C ASP A 238 7.06 1.46 7.96
N VAL A 239 8.03 2.15 7.35
CA VAL A 239 8.55 3.43 7.83
C VAL A 239 8.36 4.47 6.74
N ILE A 240 7.60 5.51 7.06
CA ILE A 240 7.27 6.58 6.12
C ILE A 240 8.03 7.84 6.51
N VAL A 241 8.77 8.40 5.56
CA VAL A 241 9.33 9.74 5.64
C VAL A 241 8.42 10.67 4.82
N SER A 242 7.51 11.36 5.49
CA SER A 242 6.44 12.13 4.84
C SER A 242 6.97 13.16 3.83
N ASP A 243 8.05 13.87 4.17
CA ASP A 243 8.65 14.90 3.32
C ASP A 243 9.32 14.31 2.06
N GLU A 244 9.80 13.06 2.12
CA GLU A 244 10.39 12.36 0.98
C GLU A 244 9.32 12.02 -0.04
N VAL A 245 8.22 11.38 0.39
CA VAL A 245 7.07 11.04 -0.47
C VAL A 245 6.51 12.29 -1.14
N LEU A 246 6.35 13.39 -0.39
CA LEU A 246 5.89 14.66 -0.96
C LEU A 246 6.87 15.23 -1.98
N SER A 247 8.18 15.10 -1.74
CA SER A 247 9.21 15.57 -2.66
C SER A 247 9.21 14.77 -3.96
N LEU A 248 9.07 13.44 -3.88
CA LEU A 248 8.94 12.54 -5.03
C LEU A 248 7.72 12.91 -5.88
N MET A 249 6.54 13.01 -5.24
CA MET A 249 5.31 13.43 -5.91
C MET A 249 5.44 14.82 -6.57
N MET A 250 5.99 15.80 -5.85
CA MET A 250 6.17 17.16 -6.40
C MET A 250 7.13 17.18 -7.59
N THR A 251 8.14 16.32 -7.59
CA THR A 251 9.07 16.18 -8.70
C THR A 251 8.33 15.61 -9.92
N GLN A 252 7.53 14.55 -9.75
CA GLN A 252 6.72 13.97 -10.83
C GLN A 252 5.70 14.96 -11.40
N LEU A 253 5.00 15.71 -10.54
CA LEU A 253 4.05 16.74 -10.96
C LEU A 253 4.71 17.92 -11.67
N SER A 254 5.98 18.20 -11.37
CA SER A 254 6.74 19.27 -12.03
C SER A 254 7.12 18.89 -13.46
N GLU A 255 7.41 17.61 -13.71
CA GLU A 255 7.68 17.07 -15.05
C GLU A 255 6.39 16.89 -15.85
N ASN A 256 5.35 16.30 -15.25
CA ASN A 256 4.08 16.04 -15.91
C ASN A 256 2.87 16.29 -15.00
N ILE A 257 2.31 17.50 -15.07
CA ILE A 257 1.13 17.88 -14.29
C ILE A 257 -0.13 17.03 -14.60
N ARG A 258 -0.14 16.27 -15.71
CA ARG A 258 -1.24 15.34 -16.02
C ARG A 258 -1.33 14.17 -15.03
N LEU A 259 -0.27 13.90 -14.26
CA LEU A 259 -0.26 12.87 -13.21
C LEU A 259 -1.05 13.28 -11.96
N ARG A 260 -1.35 14.57 -11.79
CA ARG A 260 -2.13 15.05 -10.64
C ARG A 260 -3.42 14.25 -10.39
N PRO A 261 -4.34 14.08 -11.36
CA PRO A 261 -5.55 13.29 -11.13
C PRO A 261 -5.27 11.81 -10.85
N VAL A 262 -4.11 11.25 -11.24
CA VAL A 262 -3.71 9.88 -10.86
C VAL A 262 -3.39 9.83 -9.36
N PHE A 263 -2.59 10.78 -8.88
CA PHE A 263 -2.22 10.84 -7.45
C PHE A 263 -3.40 11.24 -6.57
N ASP A 264 -4.25 12.15 -7.04
CA ASP A 264 -5.47 12.52 -6.35
C ASP A 264 -6.35 11.26 -6.16
N ASP A 265 -6.55 10.42 -7.20
CA ASP A 265 -7.34 9.18 -7.13
C ASP A 265 -6.68 8.10 -6.23
N LEU A 266 -5.36 7.91 -6.32
CA LEU A 266 -4.63 6.90 -5.55
C LEU A 266 -4.57 7.18 -4.03
N LEU A 267 -4.72 8.46 -3.66
CA LEU A 267 -4.68 8.92 -2.27
C LEU A 267 -6.07 9.32 -1.73
N ASP A 268 -7.11 9.22 -2.55
CA ASP A 268 -8.50 9.44 -2.13
C ASP A 268 -9.05 8.18 -1.47
N ALA A 269 -9.81 8.37 -0.39
CA ALA A 269 -10.46 7.29 0.33
C ALA A 269 -11.61 6.63 -0.45
N ASP A 270 -12.18 7.35 -1.42
CA ASP A 270 -13.21 6.85 -2.33
C ASP A 270 -12.62 6.36 -3.68
N GLY A 271 -11.30 6.45 -3.87
CA GLY A 271 -10.59 6.10 -5.09
C GLY A 271 -10.04 4.67 -5.10
N ALA A 272 -9.24 4.33 -6.12
CA ALA A 272 -8.56 3.05 -6.15
C ALA A 272 -7.31 3.07 -5.25
N GLU A 273 -7.22 2.15 -4.31
CA GLU A 273 -6.11 2.06 -3.36
C GLU A 273 -5.25 0.82 -3.58
N ILE A 274 -4.03 0.85 -3.02
CA ILE A 274 -3.10 -0.28 -3.04
C ILE A 274 -3.42 -1.23 -1.89
N TYR A 275 -3.76 -2.48 -2.23
CA TYR A 275 -3.96 -3.58 -1.29
C TYR A 275 -2.90 -4.66 -1.47
N LEU A 276 -2.41 -5.21 -0.36
CA LEU A 276 -1.57 -6.41 -0.35
C LEU A 276 -2.40 -7.61 0.11
N ARG A 277 -3.13 -8.21 -0.83
CA ARG A 277 -4.06 -9.30 -0.55
C ARG A 277 -3.35 -10.66 -0.52
N PRO A 278 -3.78 -11.64 0.30
CA PRO A 278 -3.23 -13.00 0.29
C PRO A 278 -3.19 -13.60 -1.11
N ALA A 279 -2.03 -14.12 -1.53
CA ALA A 279 -1.89 -14.71 -2.87
C ALA A 279 -2.79 -15.93 -3.08
N ALA A 280 -3.07 -16.68 -2.00
CA ALA A 280 -4.05 -17.76 -1.96
C ALA A 280 -5.46 -17.33 -2.40
N GLY A 281 -5.75 -16.04 -2.31
CA GLY A 281 -6.94 -15.44 -2.86
C GLY A 281 -6.97 -15.59 -4.38
N TYR A 282 -5.88 -15.41 -5.11
CA TYR A 282 -5.89 -15.33 -6.58
C TYR A 282 -5.48 -16.63 -7.26
N VAL A 283 -4.52 -17.33 -6.67
CA VAL A 283 -3.87 -18.52 -7.22
C VAL A 283 -3.64 -19.53 -6.11
N THR A 284 -3.70 -20.81 -6.44
CA THR A 284 -3.63 -21.90 -5.46
C THR A 284 -2.21 -21.99 -4.88
N PRO A 285 -2.01 -21.94 -3.55
CA PRO A 285 -0.69 -22.10 -2.95
C PRO A 285 -0.03 -23.43 -3.37
N GLY A 286 1.29 -23.39 -3.57
CA GLY A 286 2.10 -24.50 -4.06
C GLY A 286 2.05 -24.71 -5.58
N SER A 287 1.21 -23.97 -6.31
CA SER A 287 1.21 -24.00 -7.77
C SER A 287 2.32 -23.12 -8.37
N ASP A 288 2.80 -23.50 -9.56
CA ASP A 288 3.68 -22.68 -10.38
C ASP A 288 2.83 -21.83 -11.33
N ALA A 289 2.72 -20.54 -11.05
CA ALA A 289 1.84 -19.61 -11.75
C ALA A 289 2.65 -18.53 -12.46
N SER A 290 2.17 -18.08 -13.62
CA SER A 290 2.67 -16.87 -14.27
C SER A 290 2.04 -15.64 -13.64
N TYR A 291 2.74 -14.50 -13.67
CA TYR A 291 2.16 -13.23 -13.27
C TYR A 291 0.93 -12.87 -14.13
N ALA A 292 0.92 -13.24 -15.43
CA ALA A 292 -0.26 -13.15 -16.28
C ALA A 292 -1.50 -13.84 -15.69
N THR A 293 -1.30 -15.00 -15.03
CA THR A 293 -2.38 -15.74 -14.38
C THR A 293 -2.90 -14.99 -13.15
N VAL A 294 -2.01 -14.34 -12.39
CA VAL A 294 -2.38 -13.47 -11.27
C VAL A 294 -3.17 -12.25 -11.76
N VAL A 295 -2.72 -11.59 -12.82
CA VAL A 295 -3.41 -10.45 -13.45
C VAL A 295 -4.82 -10.86 -13.90
N ALA A 296 -4.94 -12.01 -14.58
CA ALA A 296 -6.24 -12.52 -15.02
C ALA A 296 -7.17 -12.87 -13.83
N ALA A 297 -6.62 -13.42 -12.74
CA ALA A 297 -7.38 -13.73 -11.54
C ALA A 297 -7.87 -12.46 -10.81
N ALA A 298 -7.04 -11.41 -10.76
CA ALA A 298 -7.43 -10.11 -10.20
C ALA A 298 -8.50 -9.42 -11.06
N ALA A 299 -8.35 -9.44 -12.38
CA ALA A 299 -9.32 -8.86 -13.31
C ALA A 299 -10.73 -9.48 -13.15
N ARG A 300 -10.82 -10.80 -12.89
CA ARG A 300 -12.09 -11.50 -12.61
C ARG A 300 -12.80 -11.01 -11.35
N ARG A 301 -12.11 -10.25 -10.51
CA ARG A 301 -12.61 -9.68 -9.25
C ARG A 301 -12.88 -8.19 -9.36
N GLY A 302 -12.64 -7.59 -10.52
CA GLY A 302 -12.69 -6.13 -10.67
C GLY A 302 -11.51 -5.43 -10.01
N GLU A 303 -10.38 -6.11 -9.87
CA GLU A 303 -9.14 -5.56 -9.31
C GLU A 303 -8.05 -5.54 -10.37
N THR A 304 -7.12 -4.59 -10.26
CA THR A 304 -5.97 -4.47 -11.15
C THR A 304 -4.70 -4.90 -10.45
N ALA A 305 -4.12 -6.03 -10.85
CA ALA A 305 -2.84 -6.47 -10.30
C ALA A 305 -1.70 -5.55 -10.79
N LEU A 306 -0.95 -5.02 -9.83
CA LEU A 306 0.23 -4.17 -10.04
C LEU A 306 1.54 -4.93 -9.79
N GLY A 307 1.50 -5.95 -8.93
CA GLY A 307 2.68 -6.73 -8.58
C GLY A 307 2.41 -7.84 -7.58
N TYR A 308 3.48 -8.34 -6.95
CA TYR A 308 3.38 -9.30 -5.85
C TYR A 308 4.52 -9.14 -4.85
N ARG A 309 4.32 -9.67 -3.64
CA ARG A 309 5.33 -9.75 -2.59
C ARG A 309 5.67 -11.20 -2.29
N VAL A 310 6.94 -11.56 -2.45
CA VAL A 310 7.50 -12.85 -2.03
C VAL A 310 7.91 -12.75 -0.56
N ALA A 311 7.20 -13.47 0.32
CA ALA A 311 7.42 -13.33 1.76
C ALA A 311 8.81 -13.80 2.21
N ALA A 312 9.41 -14.76 1.50
CA ALA A 312 10.72 -15.31 1.81
C ALA A 312 11.86 -14.29 1.67
N ASP A 313 11.67 -13.25 0.84
CA ASP A 313 12.67 -12.25 0.52
C ASP A 313 12.57 -10.99 1.40
N GLY A 314 11.66 -10.99 2.38
CA GLY A 314 11.44 -9.87 3.30
C GLY A 314 11.11 -8.58 2.54
N ASP A 315 11.77 -7.49 2.92
CA ASP A 315 11.56 -6.15 2.34
C ASP A 315 11.96 -6.08 0.86
N GLN A 316 12.86 -6.95 0.39
CA GLN A 316 13.26 -7.02 -1.02
C GLN A 316 12.29 -7.85 -1.88
N GLY A 317 11.26 -8.43 -1.28
CA GLY A 317 10.31 -9.29 -1.97
C GLY A 317 9.22 -8.55 -2.73
N ILE A 318 9.11 -7.22 -2.60
CA ILE A 318 8.11 -6.40 -3.28
C ILE A 318 8.55 -6.18 -4.74
N LEU A 319 7.72 -6.64 -5.67
CA LEU A 319 7.95 -6.53 -7.11
C LEU A 319 6.77 -5.82 -7.75
N VAL A 320 7.01 -4.61 -8.26
CA VAL A 320 6.05 -3.79 -9.02
C VAL A 320 6.31 -4.00 -10.52
N ASN A 321 5.24 -3.95 -11.32
CA ASN A 321 5.27 -4.16 -12.78
C ASN A 321 6.10 -5.38 -13.26
N PRO A 322 5.96 -6.58 -12.65
CA PRO A 322 6.71 -7.73 -13.13
C PRO A 322 6.27 -8.14 -14.54
N THR A 323 7.22 -8.62 -15.35
CA THR A 323 6.94 -9.17 -16.68
C THR A 323 5.90 -10.30 -16.58
N LYS A 324 4.87 -10.28 -17.42
CA LYS A 324 3.71 -11.19 -17.28
C LYS A 324 4.04 -12.67 -17.46
N SER A 325 5.10 -13.00 -18.20
CA SER A 325 5.64 -14.36 -18.32
C SER A 325 6.48 -14.82 -17.13
N THR A 326 6.81 -13.93 -16.18
CA THR A 326 7.51 -14.31 -14.95
C THR A 326 6.72 -15.38 -14.23
N ARG A 327 7.38 -16.50 -13.91
CA ARG A 327 6.80 -17.61 -13.18
C ARG A 327 7.40 -17.70 -11.79
N PHE A 328 6.56 -18.03 -10.82
CA PHE A 328 6.98 -18.25 -9.45
C PHE A 328 6.07 -19.28 -8.78
N THR A 329 6.61 -19.96 -7.77
CA THR A 329 5.83 -20.87 -6.93
C THR A 329 5.16 -20.08 -5.82
N VAL A 330 3.84 -20.08 -5.80
CA VAL A 330 3.05 -19.28 -4.86
C VAL A 330 3.11 -19.90 -3.47
N SER A 331 3.54 -19.13 -2.46
CA SER A 331 3.47 -19.51 -1.05
C SER A 331 2.18 -19.00 -0.39
N GLU A 332 1.77 -19.62 0.73
CA GLU A 332 0.65 -19.14 1.55
C GLU A 332 0.91 -17.76 2.17
N SER A 333 2.18 -17.43 2.40
CA SER A 333 2.60 -16.15 2.98
C SER A 333 2.73 -15.03 1.95
N ASP A 334 2.73 -15.34 0.65
CA ASP A 334 2.87 -14.34 -0.40
C ASP A 334 1.64 -13.45 -0.49
N ARG A 335 1.82 -12.26 -1.07
CA ARG A 335 0.75 -11.29 -1.29
C ARG A 335 0.73 -10.86 -2.75
N VAL A 336 -0.46 -10.57 -3.28
CA VAL A 336 -0.63 -9.90 -4.57
C VAL A 336 -0.90 -8.43 -4.28
N ILE A 337 -0.20 -7.56 -5.00
CA ILE A 337 -0.37 -6.11 -4.92
C ILE A 337 -1.42 -5.76 -5.97
N VAL A 338 -2.57 -5.25 -5.53
CA VAL A 338 -3.68 -4.86 -6.41
C VAL A 338 -4.11 -3.43 -6.17
N LEU A 339 -4.60 -2.77 -7.21
CA LEU A 339 -5.47 -1.61 -7.12
C LEU A 339 -6.91 -2.10 -7.04
N ALA A 340 -7.64 -1.64 -6.03
CA ALA A 340 -9.05 -1.96 -5.81
C ALA A 340 -9.78 -0.78 -5.14
N GLU A 341 -11.10 -0.75 -5.28
CA GLU A 341 -11.98 0.07 -4.44
C GLU A 341 -12.42 -0.78 -3.22
N ASP A 342 -12.67 -0.16 -2.07
CA ASP A 342 -13.07 -0.83 -0.80
C ASP A 342 -14.52 -1.40 -0.85
#